data_AF-A0A6L9EFX5-F1
#
_entry.id   AF-A0A6L9EFX5-F1
#
_cell.length_a   1.000
_cell.length_b   1.000
_cell.length_c   1.000
_cell.angle_alpha   90.00
_cell.angle_beta   90.00
_cell.angle_gamma   90.00
#
_symmetry.space_group_name_H-M   'P 1'
#
loop_
_entity.id
_entity.type
_entity.pdbx_description
1 polymer ?
#
loop_
_entity_poly.entity_id
_entity_poly.type
_entity_poly.pdbx_seq_one_letter_code
_entity_poly.pdbx_strand_id
1 'polypeptide(L)'
;MNAQSKRKKTKEISFPMNDKHWEYEPGTVEFFENRGIQAVRGKDGGYFVLKLKDFIFENGTIEFDVELAGTGFPGINFRMTEDLLEGENFYIRSFGPVSPLSRTTLQYASIIDSTTTWDLTDEYQAGAKITQEGWNHVKLVVHGKQMKVYVNDMDKPALHVPVLESKSDKGLVLLTGNVIYANFRIRPGAMEDLPAEPGYDPTTTDTRYIRNWMFSEPIDFEYGRDLVLQVPTMYDEIKKSDLPDDKTSWKPIKVEHRGLVNLSREYGLKREGGRRLVWLKTNISSDKQQIRNLKLGFNDEVWVFLNGKLLYMDKNYFGTPGQKYPKGRCSLENTSFDLPLAEGDNELLIGVGHFFYGWGIMARLDETNGLTLD
;
A
#
# COMPACT_ATOMS: atom_id res chain seq x y z
N MET A 1 6.71 -39.76 -14.55
CA MET A 1 5.29 -39.95 -14.84
C MET A 1 4.67 -38.57 -15.04
N ASN A 2 4.30 -38.24 -16.29
CA ASN A 2 3.74 -36.94 -16.66
C ASN A 2 2.27 -36.87 -16.22
N ALA A 3 1.99 -36.16 -15.14
CA ALA A 3 0.64 -35.71 -14.85
C ALA A 3 0.36 -34.42 -15.64
N GLN A 4 -0.10 -34.57 -16.88
CA GLN A 4 -0.82 -33.50 -17.57
C GLN A 4 -2.05 -33.17 -16.72
N SER A 5 -1.96 -32.10 -15.93
CA SER A 5 -3.10 -31.46 -15.29
C SER A 5 -4.11 -31.09 -16.38
N LYS A 6 -5.24 -31.79 -16.41
CA LYS A 6 -6.40 -31.42 -17.21
C LYS A 6 -6.88 -30.06 -16.70
N ARG A 7 -6.50 -28.96 -17.38
CA ARG A 7 -7.07 -27.62 -17.18
C ARG A 7 -8.59 -27.75 -17.29
N LYS A 8 -9.30 -27.67 -16.16
CA LYS A 8 -10.76 -27.56 -16.12
C LYS A 8 -11.12 -26.33 -16.95
N LYS A 9 -11.94 -26.47 -18.00
CA LYS A 9 -12.46 -25.31 -18.75
C LYS A 9 -13.31 -24.50 -17.77
N THR A 10 -12.78 -23.38 -17.34
CA THR A 10 -13.47 -22.41 -16.47
C THR A 10 -14.53 -21.69 -17.29
N LYS A 11 -15.77 -21.69 -16.82
CA LYS A 11 -16.89 -21.02 -17.50
C LYS A 11 -16.74 -19.50 -17.33
N GLU A 12 -16.81 -18.77 -18.44
CA GLU A 12 -16.94 -17.32 -18.41
C GLU A 12 -18.36 -16.92 -17.95
N ILE A 13 -18.42 -15.91 -17.09
CA ILE A 13 -19.65 -15.29 -16.62
C ILE A 13 -19.60 -13.83 -17.04
N SER A 14 -20.57 -13.41 -17.85
CA SER A 14 -20.74 -12.01 -18.25
C SER A 14 -21.70 -11.30 -17.31
N PHE A 15 -21.37 -10.07 -16.94
CA PHE A 15 -22.22 -9.19 -16.12
C PHE A 15 -22.51 -7.91 -16.90
N PRO A 16 -23.54 -7.91 -17.76
CA PRO A 16 -23.94 -6.72 -18.52
C PRO A 16 -24.17 -5.51 -17.61
N MET A 17 -23.85 -4.31 -18.11
CA MET A 17 -23.99 -3.06 -17.36
C MET A 17 -25.46 -2.65 -17.24
N ASN A 18 -26.14 -3.20 -16.24
CA ASN A 18 -27.52 -2.87 -15.88
C ASN A 18 -27.81 -3.11 -14.39
N ASP A 19 -28.99 -2.69 -13.98
CA ASP A 19 -29.49 -2.76 -12.60
C ASP A 19 -29.68 -4.19 -12.07
N LYS A 20 -29.76 -5.22 -12.93
CA LYS A 20 -29.88 -6.60 -12.49
C LYS A 20 -28.58 -7.14 -11.89
N HIS A 21 -27.43 -6.68 -12.37
CA HIS A 21 -26.12 -7.19 -11.93
C HIS A 21 -25.39 -6.24 -10.99
N TRP A 22 -25.74 -4.95 -10.99
CA TRP A 22 -24.99 -3.94 -10.26
C TRP A 22 -25.87 -3.22 -9.24
N GLU A 23 -25.32 -3.05 -8.04
CA GLU A 23 -25.85 -2.20 -6.97
C GLU A 23 -25.10 -0.87 -6.98
N TYR A 24 -25.84 0.22 -6.79
CA TYR A 24 -25.35 1.58 -6.87
C TYR A 24 -26.26 2.52 -6.10
N GLU A 25 -25.76 3.69 -5.74
CA GLU A 25 -26.56 4.72 -5.11
C GLU A 25 -27.58 5.30 -6.13
N PRO A 26 -28.89 5.30 -5.83
CA PRO A 26 -29.91 5.80 -6.75
C PRO A 26 -29.62 7.22 -7.24
N GLY A 27 -29.67 7.42 -8.56
CA GLY A 27 -29.43 8.71 -9.19
C GLY A 27 -27.98 9.06 -9.46
N THR A 28 -27.02 8.19 -9.13
CA THR A 28 -25.58 8.45 -9.36
C THR A 28 -25.05 7.91 -10.69
N VAL A 29 -25.75 6.97 -11.33
CA VAL A 29 -25.30 6.34 -12.59
C VAL A 29 -26.37 6.36 -13.68
N GLU A 30 -25.91 6.25 -14.92
CA GLU A 30 -26.73 6.09 -16.12
C GLU A 30 -26.24 4.87 -16.90
N PHE A 31 -27.15 3.93 -17.18
CA PHE A 31 -26.92 2.83 -18.12
C PHE A 31 -27.39 3.24 -19.51
N PHE A 32 -26.53 3.06 -20.49
CA PHE A 32 -26.77 3.53 -21.86
C PHE A 32 -26.01 2.68 -22.88
N GLU A 33 -26.24 2.92 -24.17
CA GLU A 33 -25.45 2.32 -25.23
C GLU A 33 -24.30 3.25 -25.61
N ASN A 34 -23.06 2.78 -25.46
CA ASN A 34 -21.87 3.47 -25.91
C ASN A 34 -21.19 2.65 -27.01
N ARG A 35 -21.07 3.22 -28.22
CA ARG A 35 -20.43 2.55 -29.37
C ARG A 35 -21.01 1.15 -29.68
N GLY A 36 -22.33 0.98 -29.52
CA GLY A 36 -23.02 -0.29 -29.75
C GLY A 36 -22.93 -1.31 -28.61
N ILE A 37 -22.43 -0.91 -27.43
CA ILE A 37 -22.21 -1.79 -26.28
C ILE A 37 -22.96 -1.23 -25.06
N GLN A 38 -23.63 -2.10 -24.31
CA GLN A 38 -24.26 -1.71 -23.05
C GLN A 38 -23.19 -1.30 -22.04
N ALA A 39 -23.28 -0.05 -21.60
CA ALA A 39 -22.28 0.60 -20.77
C ALA A 39 -22.92 1.34 -19.59
N VAL A 40 -22.07 1.80 -18.69
CA VAL A 40 -22.45 2.60 -17.53
C VAL A 40 -21.48 3.76 -17.33
N ARG A 41 -22.02 4.90 -16.91
CA ARG A 41 -21.24 6.09 -16.50
C ARG A 41 -21.87 6.73 -15.29
N GLY A 42 -21.11 7.60 -14.63
CA GLY A 42 -21.67 8.51 -13.62
C GLY A 42 -22.60 9.53 -14.27
N LYS A 43 -23.73 9.81 -13.61
CA LYS A 43 -24.65 10.85 -14.04
C LYS A 43 -23.92 12.20 -14.07
N ASP A 44 -24.19 13.01 -15.09
CA ASP A 44 -23.53 14.31 -15.32
C ASP A 44 -21.99 14.24 -15.38
N GLY A 45 -21.43 13.07 -15.70
CA GLY A 45 -19.98 12.85 -15.68
C GLY A 45 -19.39 12.89 -14.26
N GLY A 46 -20.15 12.45 -13.26
CA GLY A 46 -19.73 12.35 -11.87
C GLY A 46 -18.92 11.10 -11.54
N TYR A 47 -18.27 11.11 -10.38
CA TYR A 47 -17.71 9.90 -9.77
C TYR A 47 -18.84 8.95 -9.32
N PHE A 48 -18.65 7.65 -9.48
CA PHE A 48 -19.60 6.64 -9.01
C PHE A 48 -18.90 5.39 -8.46
N VAL A 49 -19.69 4.56 -7.78
CA VAL A 49 -19.32 3.22 -7.30
C VAL A 49 -20.40 2.24 -7.76
N LEU A 50 -19.99 1.14 -8.40
CA LEU A 50 -20.86 0.01 -8.74
C LEU A 50 -20.39 -1.24 -8.01
N LYS A 51 -21.23 -1.82 -7.16
CA LYS A 51 -20.96 -3.10 -6.48
C LYS A 51 -21.61 -4.24 -7.26
N LEU A 52 -20.85 -5.28 -7.58
CA LEU A 52 -21.37 -6.47 -8.25
C LEU A 52 -22.30 -7.24 -7.28
N LYS A 53 -23.51 -7.55 -7.73
CA LYS A 53 -24.51 -8.31 -6.95
C LYS A 53 -24.19 -9.80 -6.96
N ASP A 54 -24.50 -10.46 -5.84
CA ASP A 54 -24.57 -11.92 -5.70
C ASP A 54 -23.31 -12.66 -6.19
N PHE A 55 -22.14 -12.05 -6.03
CA PHE A 55 -20.88 -12.61 -6.49
C PHE A 55 -19.73 -12.32 -5.51
N ILE A 56 -19.03 -13.38 -5.12
CA ILE A 56 -17.81 -13.32 -4.31
C ILE A 56 -16.64 -13.82 -5.16
N PHE A 57 -15.67 -12.95 -5.40
CA PHE A 57 -14.47 -13.25 -6.16
C PHE A 57 -13.35 -13.70 -5.25
N GLU A 58 -12.65 -14.78 -5.61
CA GLU A 58 -11.44 -15.26 -4.93
C GLU A 58 -10.27 -15.32 -5.92
N ASN A 59 -10.30 -16.27 -6.88
CA ASN A 59 -9.24 -16.48 -7.86
C ASN A 59 -9.83 -16.60 -9.28
N GLY A 60 -9.09 -16.11 -10.29
CA GLY A 60 -9.48 -16.21 -11.70
C GLY A 60 -9.11 -14.97 -12.50
N THR A 61 -9.75 -14.80 -13.66
CA THR A 61 -9.64 -13.55 -14.44
C THR A 61 -10.84 -12.64 -14.23
N ILE A 62 -10.57 -11.34 -14.15
CA ILE A 62 -11.57 -10.27 -14.24
C ILE A 62 -11.19 -9.43 -15.46
N GLU A 63 -12.14 -9.21 -16.36
CA GLU A 63 -11.93 -8.45 -17.59
C GLU A 63 -13.03 -7.43 -17.78
N PHE A 64 -12.68 -6.24 -18.25
CA PHE A 64 -13.64 -5.16 -18.53
C PHE A 64 -13.05 -4.15 -19.51
N ASP A 65 -13.91 -3.34 -20.11
CA ASP A 65 -13.52 -2.20 -20.92
C ASP A 65 -13.78 -0.90 -20.16
N VAL A 66 -12.84 0.04 -20.27
CA VAL A 66 -12.96 1.37 -19.67
C VAL A 66 -12.60 2.47 -20.67
N GLU A 67 -13.52 3.40 -20.90
CA GLU A 67 -13.26 4.64 -21.65
C GLU A 67 -13.06 5.79 -20.66
N LEU A 68 -11.93 6.49 -20.78
CA LEU A 68 -11.58 7.59 -19.88
C LEU A 68 -12.40 8.83 -20.24
N ALA A 69 -13.11 9.40 -19.25
CA ALA A 69 -13.98 10.55 -19.46
C ALA A 69 -13.67 11.72 -18.51
N GLY A 70 -13.34 11.42 -17.25
CA GLY A 70 -12.99 12.43 -16.25
C GLY A 70 -11.60 12.22 -15.64
N THR A 71 -11.21 13.17 -14.80
CA THR A 71 -9.99 13.08 -13.99
C THR A 71 -10.21 12.20 -12.77
N GLY A 72 -9.18 11.46 -12.38
CA GLY A 72 -9.18 10.71 -11.11
C GLY A 72 -8.46 9.37 -11.22
N PHE A 73 -8.95 8.42 -10.43
CA PHE A 73 -8.35 7.10 -10.24
C PHE A 73 -9.36 5.99 -10.54
N PRO A 74 -9.91 5.92 -11.77
CA PRO A 74 -10.83 4.84 -12.13
C PRO A 74 -10.17 3.48 -11.98
N GLY A 75 -10.91 2.54 -11.41
CA GLY A 75 -10.38 1.23 -11.13
C GLY A 75 -11.41 0.25 -10.61
N ILE A 76 -10.85 -0.81 -10.03
CA ILE A 76 -11.58 -1.93 -9.47
C ILE A 76 -11.07 -2.19 -8.05
N ASN A 77 -12.01 -2.29 -7.11
CA ASN A 77 -11.77 -2.94 -5.84
C ASN A 77 -12.22 -4.39 -5.96
N PHE A 78 -11.41 -5.33 -5.50
CA PHE A 78 -11.72 -6.75 -5.54
C PHE A 78 -11.28 -7.42 -4.25
N ARG A 79 -11.88 -8.58 -3.95
CA ARG A 79 -11.74 -9.25 -2.65
C ARG A 79 -12.10 -8.34 -1.46
N MET A 80 -12.97 -7.36 -1.69
CA MET A 80 -13.39 -6.43 -0.65
C MET A 80 -14.26 -7.17 0.39
N THR A 81 -13.96 -6.98 1.67
CA THR A 81 -14.82 -7.46 2.76
C THR A 81 -16.16 -6.71 2.76
N GLU A 82 -17.20 -7.30 3.37
CA GLU A 82 -18.55 -6.71 3.38
C GLU A 82 -18.60 -5.36 4.10
N ASP A 83 -17.77 -5.17 5.13
CA ASP A 83 -17.60 -3.90 5.85
C ASP A 83 -16.73 -2.89 5.08
N LEU A 84 -16.22 -3.27 3.90
CA LEU A 84 -15.36 -2.49 3.03
C LEU A 84 -14.02 -2.06 3.66
N LEU A 85 -13.62 -2.70 4.76
CA LEU A 85 -12.40 -2.34 5.49
C LEU A 85 -11.14 -2.96 4.89
N GLU A 86 -11.24 -4.11 4.24
CA GLU A 86 -10.12 -4.85 3.68
C GLU A 86 -10.38 -5.21 2.22
N GLY A 87 -9.39 -5.05 1.36
CA GLY A 87 -9.43 -5.63 0.01
C GLY A 87 -8.30 -5.11 -0.86
N GLU A 88 -8.45 -5.30 -2.16
CA GLU A 88 -7.42 -5.00 -3.15
C GLU A 88 -7.90 -3.95 -4.14
N ASN A 89 -7.05 -2.99 -4.49
CA ASN A 89 -7.41 -1.92 -5.42
C ASN A 89 -6.39 -1.84 -6.57
N PHE A 90 -6.90 -1.93 -7.80
CA PHE A 90 -6.14 -1.60 -9.02
C PHE A 90 -6.81 -0.40 -9.69
N TYR A 91 -6.02 0.56 -10.16
CA TYR A 91 -6.55 1.73 -10.84
C TYR A 91 -5.59 2.33 -11.87
N ILE A 92 -6.16 3.12 -12.76
CA ILE A 92 -5.48 3.92 -13.78
C ILE A 92 -5.49 5.37 -13.31
N ARG A 93 -4.34 6.06 -13.37
CA ARG A 93 -4.29 7.52 -13.16
C ARG A 93 -4.76 8.26 -14.41
N SER A 94 -5.99 8.76 -14.39
CA SER A 94 -6.57 9.56 -15.48
C SER A 94 -6.41 11.04 -15.16
N PHE A 95 -5.36 11.69 -15.68
CA PHE A 95 -5.14 13.15 -15.52
C PHE A 95 -4.73 13.80 -16.85
N GLY A 96 -5.23 13.25 -17.95
CA GLY A 96 -4.85 13.62 -19.32
C GLY A 96 -3.87 12.64 -19.96
N PRO A 97 -3.29 13.00 -21.11
CA PRO A 97 -2.38 12.14 -21.85
C PRO A 97 -1.17 11.70 -21.01
N VAL A 98 -0.90 10.40 -21.02
CA VAL A 98 0.22 9.79 -20.28
C VAL A 98 1.21 9.14 -21.22
N SER A 99 2.50 9.29 -20.92
CA SER A 99 3.54 8.53 -21.61
C SER A 99 3.51 7.06 -21.16
N PRO A 100 3.68 6.08 -22.06
CA PRO A 100 3.87 4.67 -21.69
C PRO A 100 5.08 4.44 -20.78
N LEU A 101 6.02 5.38 -20.71
CA LEU A 101 7.18 5.33 -19.82
C LEU A 101 6.89 5.87 -18.41
N SER A 102 5.74 6.52 -18.20
CA SER A 102 5.36 7.04 -16.89
C SER A 102 5.01 5.88 -15.96
N ARG A 103 5.93 5.53 -15.05
CA ARG A 103 5.73 4.41 -14.12
C ARG A 103 4.51 4.53 -13.23
N THR A 104 3.88 5.71 -13.11
CA THR A 104 2.73 5.91 -12.23
C THR A 104 1.38 5.72 -12.92
N THR A 105 1.33 5.37 -14.21
CA THR A 105 0.07 5.29 -14.98
C THR A 105 -0.91 4.26 -14.42
N LEU A 106 -0.40 3.06 -14.14
CA LEU A 106 -1.13 1.98 -13.48
C LEU A 106 -0.62 1.85 -12.06
N GLN A 107 -1.51 1.60 -11.11
CA GLN A 107 -1.13 1.42 -9.71
C GLN A 107 -1.97 0.32 -9.07
N TYR A 108 -1.36 -0.38 -8.12
CA TYR A 108 -2.04 -1.27 -7.20
C TYR A 108 -1.73 -0.84 -5.76
N ALA A 109 -2.72 -0.93 -4.88
CA ALA A 109 -2.57 -0.77 -3.45
C ALA A 109 -3.59 -1.67 -2.73
N SER A 110 -3.22 -2.23 -1.59
CA SER A 110 -4.18 -2.90 -0.72
C SER A 110 -4.95 -1.87 0.11
N ILE A 111 -6.15 -2.23 0.53
CA ILE A 111 -6.95 -1.53 1.52
C ILE A 111 -6.88 -2.37 2.80
N ILE A 112 -6.44 -1.74 3.90
CA ILE A 112 -6.29 -2.36 5.22
C ILE A 112 -6.92 -1.42 6.25
N ASP A 113 -7.95 -1.90 6.95
CA ASP A 113 -8.79 -1.11 7.85
C ASP A 113 -9.11 0.31 7.29
N SER A 114 -9.73 0.34 6.11
CA SER A 114 -10.07 1.54 5.32
C SER A 114 -8.89 2.41 4.84
N THR A 115 -7.65 1.99 5.10
CA THR A 115 -6.44 2.70 4.67
C THR A 115 -5.92 2.10 3.37
N THR A 116 -5.79 2.92 2.32
CA THR A 116 -5.00 2.52 1.15
C THR A 116 -3.52 2.55 1.50
N THR A 117 -2.78 1.51 1.09
CA THR A 117 -1.33 1.39 1.32
C THR A 117 -0.50 1.97 0.17
N TRP A 118 -1.08 2.85 -0.65
CA TRP A 118 -0.45 3.43 -1.85
C TRP A 118 0.94 4.06 -1.59
N ASP A 119 1.10 4.71 -0.45
CA ASP A 119 2.34 5.35 -0.02
C ASP A 119 3.30 4.40 0.69
N LEU A 120 2.90 3.15 0.93
CA LEU A 120 3.74 2.05 1.38
C LEU A 120 4.16 1.11 0.24
N THR A 121 3.61 1.26 -0.96
CA THR A 121 3.72 0.29 -2.07
C THR A 121 4.21 0.94 -3.37
N ASP A 122 5.24 1.80 -3.30
CA ASP A 122 5.77 2.47 -4.51
C ASP A 122 6.21 1.47 -5.60
N GLU A 123 6.61 0.25 -5.24
CA GLU A 123 7.03 -0.79 -6.19
C GLU A 123 5.89 -1.24 -7.14
N TYR A 124 4.63 -1.10 -6.74
CA TYR A 124 3.48 -1.63 -7.47
C TYR A 124 2.85 -0.59 -8.40
N GLN A 125 3.68 -0.05 -9.28
CA GLN A 125 3.29 0.92 -10.28
C GLN A 125 3.91 0.58 -11.64
N ALA A 126 3.18 0.84 -12.71
CA ALA A 126 3.68 0.62 -14.07
C ALA A 126 3.24 1.69 -15.07
N GLY A 127 4.01 1.81 -16.14
CA GLY A 127 3.58 2.50 -17.34
C GLY A 127 2.69 1.61 -18.20
N ALA A 128 1.83 2.23 -19.01
CA ALA A 128 1.00 1.52 -19.97
C ALA A 128 0.65 2.43 -21.15
N LYS A 129 0.40 1.81 -22.31
CA LYS A 129 -0.15 2.51 -23.46
C LYS A 129 -1.66 2.66 -23.26
N ILE A 130 -2.09 3.88 -22.95
CA ILE A 130 -3.49 4.22 -22.69
C ILE A 130 -4.09 4.91 -23.92
N THR A 131 -5.21 4.38 -24.39
CA THR A 131 -6.08 5.02 -25.38
C THR A 131 -6.84 6.17 -24.71
N GLN A 132 -6.70 7.39 -25.21
CA GLN A 132 -7.36 8.58 -24.63
C GLN A 132 -8.84 8.68 -25.03
N GLU A 133 -9.17 8.26 -26.26
CA GLU A 133 -10.54 8.25 -26.78
C GLU A 133 -10.96 6.83 -27.16
N GLY A 134 -12.05 6.34 -26.57
CA GLY A 134 -12.51 4.97 -26.75
C GLY A 134 -12.00 4.00 -25.68
N TRP A 135 -12.16 2.72 -25.96
CA TRP A 135 -11.99 1.65 -24.98
C TRP A 135 -10.51 1.35 -24.69
N ASN A 136 -10.20 1.23 -23.39
CA ASN A 136 -9.06 0.50 -22.90
C ASN A 136 -9.53 -0.86 -22.39
N HIS A 137 -8.96 -1.93 -22.92
CA HIS A 137 -9.29 -3.28 -22.47
C HIS A 137 -8.40 -3.67 -21.29
N VAL A 138 -8.98 -4.01 -20.15
CA VAL A 138 -8.28 -4.38 -18.92
C VAL A 138 -8.56 -5.84 -18.57
N LYS A 139 -7.50 -6.60 -18.27
CA LYS A 139 -7.57 -7.97 -17.72
C LYS A 139 -6.71 -8.07 -16.47
N LEU A 140 -7.31 -8.49 -15.36
CA LEU A 140 -6.62 -8.90 -14.14
C LEU A 140 -6.61 -10.43 -14.10
N VAL A 141 -5.44 -11.03 -13.90
CA VAL A 141 -5.29 -12.46 -13.58
C VAL A 141 -4.85 -12.53 -12.13
N VAL A 142 -5.67 -13.14 -11.28
CA VAL A 142 -5.47 -13.18 -9.82
C VAL A 142 -5.40 -14.62 -9.34
N HIS A 143 -4.34 -14.95 -8.58
CA HIS A 143 -4.17 -16.26 -7.98
C HIS A 143 -3.46 -16.19 -6.65
N GLY A 144 -4.12 -16.63 -5.57
CA GLY A 144 -3.57 -16.61 -4.22
C GLY A 144 -3.09 -15.21 -3.86
N LYS A 145 -1.78 -15.04 -3.74
CA LYS A 145 -1.08 -13.80 -3.39
C LYS A 145 -0.50 -13.05 -4.58
N GLN A 146 -0.73 -13.44 -5.83
CA GLN A 146 -0.21 -12.71 -6.98
C GLN A 146 -1.31 -12.16 -7.88
N MET A 147 -0.96 -11.10 -8.62
CA MET A 147 -1.76 -10.57 -9.70
C MET A 147 -0.90 -10.12 -10.88
N LYS A 148 -1.35 -10.42 -12.11
CA LYS A 148 -0.88 -9.75 -13.33
C LYS A 148 -2.01 -8.90 -13.89
N VAL A 149 -1.68 -7.72 -14.40
CA VAL A 149 -2.64 -6.84 -15.07
C VAL A 149 -2.18 -6.57 -16.49
N TYR A 150 -3.09 -6.72 -17.44
CA TYR A 150 -2.91 -6.43 -18.85
C TYR A 150 -3.80 -5.26 -19.22
N VAL A 151 -3.27 -4.32 -20.00
CA VAL A 151 -4.01 -3.15 -20.48
C VAL A 151 -3.70 -2.97 -21.97
N ASN A 152 -4.71 -3.13 -22.81
CA ASN A 152 -4.68 -3.10 -24.29
C ASN A 152 -3.80 -4.16 -24.97
N ASP A 153 -2.60 -4.43 -24.47
CA ASP A 153 -1.75 -5.54 -24.89
C ASP A 153 -2.07 -6.77 -24.02
N MET A 154 -2.71 -7.77 -24.62
CA MET A 154 -3.10 -9.00 -23.91
C MET A 154 -2.02 -10.09 -23.91
N ASP A 155 -0.92 -9.88 -24.65
CA ASP A 155 0.22 -10.79 -24.71
C ASP A 155 1.27 -10.44 -23.65
N LYS A 156 1.32 -9.17 -23.22
CA LYS A 156 2.30 -8.68 -22.22
C LYS A 156 1.61 -8.00 -21.03
N PRO A 157 1.83 -8.48 -19.79
CA PRO A 157 1.30 -7.81 -18.62
C PRO A 157 1.97 -6.45 -18.45
N ALA A 158 1.16 -5.42 -18.21
CA ALA A 158 1.62 -4.08 -17.93
C ALA A 158 2.07 -3.92 -16.47
N LEU A 159 1.39 -4.58 -15.52
CA LEU A 159 1.74 -4.56 -14.10
C LEU A 159 1.80 -5.99 -13.55
N HIS A 160 2.83 -6.29 -12.75
CA HIS A 160 2.96 -7.53 -11.99
C HIS A 160 3.05 -7.19 -10.51
N VAL A 161 2.13 -7.76 -9.73
CA VAL A 161 2.08 -7.64 -8.28
C VAL A 161 2.49 -8.98 -7.69
N PRO A 162 3.71 -9.09 -7.10
CA PRO A 162 4.21 -10.32 -6.53
C PRO A 162 3.51 -10.70 -5.21
N VAL A 163 2.95 -9.72 -4.49
CA VAL A 163 2.23 -9.97 -3.24
C VAL A 163 1.00 -9.06 -3.18
N LEU A 164 -0.18 -9.68 -3.10
CA LEU A 164 -1.44 -9.05 -2.73
C LEU A 164 -1.47 -8.92 -1.21
N GLU A 165 -1.46 -7.69 -0.72
CA GLU A 165 -1.12 -7.35 0.67
C GLU A 165 -2.35 -7.20 1.59
N SER A 166 -3.59 -7.31 1.08
CA SER A 166 -4.78 -7.34 1.95
C SER A 166 -4.84 -8.60 2.82
N LYS A 167 -5.56 -8.49 3.96
CA LYS A 167 -5.91 -9.65 4.79
C LYS A 167 -6.94 -10.54 4.10
N SER A 168 -7.73 -9.98 3.18
CA SER A 168 -8.79 -10.70 2.47
C SER A 168 -8.27 -11.44 1.24
N ASP A 169 -8.64 -12.71 1.08
CA ASP A 169 -8.36 -13.53 -0.11
C ASP A 169 -9.58 -13.74 -1.02
N LYS A 170 -10.76 -13.31 -0.58
CA LYS A 170 -12.01 -13.35 -1.34
C LYS A 170 -12.98 -12.28 -0.89
N GLY A 171 -13.88 -11.85 -1.77
CA GLY A 171 -14.86 -10.83 -1.41
C GLY A 171 -15.57 -10.18 -2.58
N LEU A 172 -16.16 -9.03 -2.29
CA LEU A 172 -16.93 -8.21 -3.21
C LEU A 172 -16.04 -7.64 -4.32
N VAL A 173 -16.69 -7.28 -5.43
CA VAL A 173 -16.08 -6.57 -6.56
C VAL A 173 -16.81 -5.26 -6.76
N LEU A 174 -16.07 -4.16 -6.81
CA LEU A 174 -16.60 -2.83 -7.04
C LEU A 174 -15.83 -2.14 -8.17
N LEU A 175 -16.54 -1.49 -9.09
CA LEU A 175 -15.96 -0.57 -10.07
C LEU A 175 -16.14 0.86 -9.58
N THR A 176 -15.11 1.69 -9.72
CA THR A 176 -15.12 3.08 -9.25
C THR A 176 -14.54 4.03 -10.28
N GLY A 177 -14.90 5.31 -10.18
CA GLY A 177 -14.27 6.38 -10.94
C GLY A 177 -15.24 7.26 -11.71
N ASN A 178 -14.67 8.18 -12.49
CA ASN A 178 -15.38 9.06 -13.41
C ASN A 178 -15.03 8.65 -14.86
N VAL A 179 -15.61 7.55 -15.31
CA VAL A 179 -15.31 6.86 -16.57
C VAL A 179 -16.55 6.18 -17.11
N ILE A 180 -16.43 5.56 -18.29
CA ILE A 180 -17.46 4.68 -18.84
C ILE A 180 -16.95 3.25 -18.76
N TYR A 181 -17.72 2.33 -18.17
CA TYR A 181 -17.40 0.89 -18.12
C TYR A 181 -18.30 0.07 -19.04
N ALA A 182 -17.76 -1.00 -19.62
CA ALA A 182 -18.49 -1.98 -20.41
C ALA A 182 -17.85 -3.38 -20.34
N ASN A 183 -18.54 -4.38 -20.92
CA ASN A 183 -18.01 -5.73 -21.19
C ASN A 183 -17.36 -6.45 -19.99
N PHE A 184 -17.92 -6.25 -18.80
CA PHE A 184 -17.40 -6.85 -17.58
C PHE A 184 -17.71 -8.35 -17.53
N ARG A 185 -16.66 -9.14 -17.30
CA ARG A 185 -16.72 -10.61 -17.29
C ARG A 185 -15.71 -11.18 -16.30
N ILE A 186 -16.06 -12.33 -15.74
CA ILE A 186 -15.19 -13.07 -14.81
C ILE A 186 -15.08 -14.52 -15.28
N ARG A 187 -13.88 -15.09 -15.21
CA ARG A 187 -13.64 -16.54 -15.34
C ARG A 187 -13.08 -17.06 -14.00
N PRO A 188 -13.94 -17.55 -13.10
CA PRO A 188 -13.49 -18.11 -11.82
C PRO A 188 -12.57 -19.30 -12.07
N GLY A 189 -11.46 -19.37 -11.35
CA GLY A 189 -10.52 -20.48 -11.51
C GLY A 189 -9.58 -20.38 -12.72
N ALA A 190 -9.64 -19.30 -13.51
CA ALA A 190 -8.76 -19.10 -14.65
C ALA A 190 -7.50 -18.31 -14.23
N MET A 191 -6.48 -19.00 -13.73
CA MET A 191 -5.26 -18.36 -13.22
C MET A 191 -4.09 -18.32 -14.23
N GLU A 192 -4.33 -18.80 -15.45
CA GLU A 192 -3.30 -18.91 -16.50
C GLU A 192 -2.05 -19.68 -16.04
N ASP A 193 -0.90 -19.01 -15.96
CA ASP A 193 0.39 -19.52 -15.48
C ASP A 193 0.83 -18.91 -14.14
N LEU A 194 -0.02 -18.08 -13.53
CA LEU A 194 0.31 -17.32 -12.34
C LEU A 194 0.40 -18.25 -11.12
N PRO A 195 1.47 -18.21 -10.30
CA PRO A 195 1.55 -18.96 -9.05
C PRO A 195 0.61 -18.41 -7.97
N ALA A 196 0.19 -19.27 -7.03
CA ALA A 196 -0.62 -18.88 -5.87
C ALA A 196 0.21 -18.24 -4.75
N GLU A 197 1.44 -18.73 -4.55
CA GLU A 197 2.29 -18.29 -3.45
C GLU A 197 2.87 -16.89 -3.70
N PRO A 198 3.26 -16.16 -2.63
CA PRO A 198 3.98 -14.90 -2.76
C PRO A 198 5.15 -15.00 -3.73
N GLY A 199 5.32 -13.96 -4.54
CA GLY A 199 6.47 -13.81 -5.43
C GLY A 199 7.77 -13.64 -4.66
N TYR A 200 8.88 -13.79 -5.36
CA TYR A 200 10.21 -13.60 -4.78
C TYR A 200 10.38 -12.17 -4.25
N ASP A 201 10.87 -12.07 -3.01
CA ASP A 201 11.22 -10.82 -2.36
C ASP A 201 12.74 -10.73 -2.21
N PRO A 202 13.42 -9.85 -2.96
CA PRO A 202 14.87 -9.71 -2.88
C PRO A 202 15.35 -9.27 -1.49
N THR A 203 14.46 -8.70 -0.66
CA THR A 203 14.82 -8.27 0.70
C THR A 203 14.84 -9.42 1.70
N THR A 204 14.17 -10.54 1.42
CA THR A 204 13.98 -11.63 2.41
C THR A 204 15.31 -12.21 2.91
N THR A 205 16.31 -12.32 2.03
CA THR A 205 17.64 -12.83 2.37
C THR A 205 18.67 -11.72 2.58
N ASP A 206 18.27 -10.45 2.49
CA ASP A 206 19.14 -9.32 2.76
C ASP A 206 19.16 -9.04 4.26
N THR A 207 20.23 -9.49 4.92
CA THR A 207 20.43 -9.38 6.38
C THR A 207 20.58 -7.95 6.87
N ARG A 208 20.74 -6.98 5.96
CA ARG A 208 20.89 -5.56 6.31
C ARG A 208 19.57 -4.91 6.71
N TYR A 209 18.43 -5.51 6.36
CA TYR A 209 17.14 -5.01 6.82
C TYR A 209 16.95 -5.33 8.30
N ILE A 210 16.57 -4.32 9.08
CA ILE A 210 16.22 -4.52 10.50
C ILE A 210 14.79 -5.04 10.54
N ARG A 211 14.61 -6.27 11.02
CA ARG A 211 13.34 -7.01 10.89
C ARG A 211 12.61 -7.24 12.21
N ASN A 212 13.32 -7.13 13.31
CA ASN A 212 12.79 -7.38 14.63
C ASN A 212 12.52 -6.03 15.28
N TRP A 213 11.24 -5.76 15.48
CA TRP A 213 10.76 -4.49 16.02
C TRP A 213 9.69 -4.76 17.08
N MET A 214 9.71 -3.94 18.10
CA MET A 214 8.64 -3.78 19.06
C MET A 214 7.95 -2.45 18.80
N PHE A 215 6.65 -2.35 19.06
CA PHE A 215 5.90 -1.10 18.96
C PHE A 215 5.09 -0.81 20.23
N SER A 216 4.88 0.46 20.51
CA SER A 216 4.01 0.96 21.59
C SER A 216 2.57 1.13 21.12
N GLU A 217 1.64 1.32 22.06
CA GLU A 217 0.34 1.88 21.73
C GLU A 217 0.48 3.31 21.16
N PRO A 218 -0.42 3.73 20.25
CA PRO A 218 -0.40 5.05 19.65
C PRO A 218 -0.88 6.10 20.66
N ILE A 219 -0.28 7.28 20.58
CA ILE A 219 -0.80 8.48 21.25
C ILE A 219 -1.34 9.47 20.22
N ASP A 220 -2.33 10.24 20.64
CA ASP A 220 -2.78 11.40 19.87
C ASP A 220 -1.68 12.46 19.85
N PHE A 221 -1.36 12.93 18.64
CA PHE A 221 -0.22 13.79 18.40
C PHE A 221 -0.60 14.89 17.42
N GLU A 222 -1.17 15.98 17.95
CA GLU A 222 -1.77 17.05 17.14
C GLU A 222 -0.85 17.61 16.04
N TYR A 223 -1.45 18.07 14.95
CA TYR A 223 -0.69 18.63 13.83
C TYR A 223 0.05 19.91 14.26
N GLY A 224 1.31 20.04 13.85
CA GLY A 224 2.16 21.18 14.25
C GLY A 224 2.80 21.06 15.63
N ARG A 225 2.41 20.07 16.45
CA ARG A 225 3.10 19.73 17.70
C ARG A 225 4.44 19.04 17.41
N ASP A 226 5.45 19.35 18.20
CA ASP A 226 6.72 18.62 18.26
C ASP A 226 6.84 17.84 19.58
N LEU A 227 7.80 16.91 19.65
CA LEU A 227 8.03 16.10 20.84
C LEU A 227 8.37 16.98 22.04
N VAL A 228 7.70 16.71 23.16
CA VAL A 228 8.09 17.25 24.46
C VAL A 228 9.08 16.27 25.08
N LEU A 229 10.34 16.69 25.16
CA LEU A 229 11.40 15.93 25.83
C LEU A 229 11.61 16.47 27.24
N GLN A 230 11.81 15.58 28.20
CA GLN A 230 12.25 15.99 29.53
C GLN A 230 13.65 16.60 29.40
N VAL A 231 13.74 17.91 29.63
CA VAL A 231 15.01 18.62 29.75
C VAL A 231 15.20 19.02 31.21
N PRO A 232 16.37 18.75 31.82
CA PRO A 232 16.71 19.31 33.11
C PRO A 232 16.77 20.83 32.95
N THR A 233 15.86 21.55 33.59
CA THR A 233 15.91 23.02 33.61
C THR A 233 16.24 23.51 35.01
N MET A 234 16.87 24.69 35.06
CA MET A 234 17.19 25.39 36.31
C MET A 234 15.94 25.87 37.07
N TYR A 235 14.75 25.84 36.44
CA TYR A 235 13.52 26.44 36.91
C TYR A 235 12.33 25.46 36.98
N ASP A 236 12.62 24.20 37.35
CA ASP A 236 11.74 23.01 37.40
C ASP A 236 11.93 22.04 36.21
N GLU A 237 11.92 20.74 36.51
CA GLU A 237 11.90 19.69 35.50
C GLU A 237 10.57 19.74 34.73
N ILE A 238 10.63 19.71 33.39
CA ILE A 238 9.44 19.40 32.59
C ILE A 238 9.03 17.97 32.93
N LYS A 239 8.03 17.80 33.80
CA LYS A 239 7.61 16.49 34.33
C LYS A 239 6.90 15.59 33.31
N LYS A 240 6.69 16.06 32.08
CA LYS A 240 5.99 15.32 31.03
C LYS A 240 6.91 15.15 29.82
N SER A 241 7.18 13.90 29.46
CA SER A 241 7.92 13.52 28.27
C SER A 241 7.00 12.72 27.34
N ASP A 242 7.17 12.86 26.03
CA ASP A 242 6.53 11.99 25.02
C ASP A 242 7.34 10.71 24.77
N LEU A 243 8.54 10.60 25.34
CA LEU A 243 9.35 9.38 25.26
C LEU A 243 8.69 8.24 26.04
N PRO A 244 8.83 6.99 25.57
CA PRO A 244 8.45 5.81 26.34
C PRO A 244 9.11 5.79 27.72
N ASP A 245 8.37 5.30 28.70
CA ASP A 245 8.83 5.05 30.07
C ASP A 245 8.64 3.57 30.46
N ASP A 246 8.98 3.24 31.70
CA ASP A 246 8.85 1.87 32.25
C ASP A 246 7.41 1.32 32.24
N LYS A 247 6.40 2.17 32.00
CA LYS A 247 4.99 1.77 31.90
C LYS A 247 4.55 1.52 30.46
N THR A 248 5.41 1.81 29.49
CA THR A 248 5.10 1.60 28.08
C THR A 248 5.03 0.11 27.77
N SER A 249 3.87 -0.32 27.29
CA SER A 249 3.67 -1.68 26.81
C SER A 249 4.24 -1.83 25.41
N TRP A 250 4.96 -2.92 25.17
CA TRP A 250 5.61 -3.23 23.91
C TRP A 250 5.08 -4.53 23.32
N LYS A 251 4.74 -4.51 22.04
CA LYS A 251 4.31 -5.69 21.28
C LYS A 251 5.25 -5.93 20.10
N PRO A 252 5.57 -7.19 19.75
CA PRO A 252 6.35 -7.46 18.55
C PRO A 252 5.51 -7.16 17.31
N ILE A 253 6.13 -6.59 16.28
CA ILE A 253 5.53 -6.44 14.95
C ILE A 253 6.32 -7.24 13.92
N LYS A 254 5.59 -8.00 13.10
CA LYS A 254 6.19 -8.76 12.00
C LYS A 254 6.50 -7.82 10.85
N VAL A 255 7.76 -7.78 10.42
CA VAL A 255 8.14 -7.10 9.19
C VAL A 255 7.63 -7.88 7.98
N GLU A 256 7.03 -7.13 7.05
CA GLU A 256 6.37 -7.63 5.86
C GLU A 256 7.30 -7.67 4.65
N HIS A 257 6.70 -8.01 3.51
CA HIS A 257 7.34 -7.95 2.20
C HIS A 257 8.06 -6.61 2.02
N ARG A 258 9.23 -6.65 1.37
CA ARG A 258 10.13 -5.50 1.14
C ARG A 258 10.84 -4.97 2.39
N GLY A 259 10.68 -5.61 3.55
CA GLY A 259 11.28 -5.10 4.79
C GLY A 259 10.50 -3.95 5.41
N LEU A 260 9.19 -3.93 5.19
CA LEU A 260 8.28 -2.91 5.69
C LEU A 260 7.73 -3.27 7.08
N VAL A 261 7.87 -2.36 8.04
CA VAL A 261 7.05 -2.35 9.26
C VAL A 261 5.76 -1.61 8.92
N ASN A 262 4.61 -2.29 8.94
CA ASN A 262 3.32 -1.73 8.53
C ASN A 262 2.36 -1.58 9.72
N LEU A 263 2.38 -0.42 10.35
CA LEU A 263 1.52 -0.07 11.48
C LEU A 263 0.05 0.10 11.07
N SER A 264 -0.26 0.27 9.78
CA SER A 264 -1.65 0.31 9.31
C SER A 264 -2.39 -1.01 9.55
N ARG A 265 -1.69 -2.16 9.66
CA ARG A 265 -2.34 -3.43 10.02
C ARG A 265 -2.91 -3.46 11.43
N GLU A 266 -2.30 -2.70 12.32
CA GLU A 266 -2.63 -2.62 13.74
C GLU A 266 -3.63 -1.49 14.03
N TYR A 267 -3.47 -0.34 13.37
CA TYR A 267 -4.17 0.89 13.75
C TYR A 267 -4.98 1.59 12.66
N GLY A 268 -4.95 1.09 11.41
CA GLY A 268 -5.83 1.52 10.32
C GLY A 268 -6.02 3.02 10.13
N LEU A 269 -7.16 3.41 9.57
CA LEU A 269 -7.51 4.81 9.38
C LEU A 269 -8.11 5.39 10.66
N LYS A 270 -7.58 6.52 11.15
CA LYS A 270 -8.23 7.26 12.25
C LYS A 270 -9.49 7.97 11.72
N ARG A 271 -10.67 7.46 12.08
CA ARG A 271 -11.98 7.93 11.56
C ARG A 271 -12.30 9.40 11.87
N GLU A 272 -11.88 9.91 13.02
CA GLU A 272 -12.08 11.32 13.42
C GLU A 272 -10.99 12.24 12.85
N GLY A 273 -10.08 11.69 12.04
CA GLY A 273 -8.89 12.39 11.58
C GLY A 273 -7.91 12.70 12.71
N GLY A 274 -6.88 13.46 12.38
CA GLY A 274 -5.84 13.85 13.32
C GLY A 274 -4.62 12.93 13.26
N ARG A 275 -3.50 13.48 13.73
CA ARG A 275 -2.19 12.86 13.66
C ARG A 275 -1.93 12.01 14.90
N ARG A 276 -1.27 10.86 14.73
CA ARG A 276 -0.90 9.92 15.79
C ARG A 276 0.61 9.72 15.79
N LEU A 277 1.14 9.27 16.93
CA LEU A 277 2.52 8.87 17.10
C LEU A 277 2.59 7.47 17.72
N VAL A 278 3.43 6.61 17.17
CA VAL A 278 3.80 5.31 17.73
C VAL A 278 5.31 5.26 17.87
N TRP A 279 5.79 4.63 18.93
CA TRP A 279 7.20 4.34 19.11
C TRP A 279 7.51 2.94 18.62
N LEU A 280 8.58 2.82 17.82
CA LEU A 280 9.20 1.58 17.41
C LEU A 280 10.54 1.42 18.12
N LYS A 281 10.84 0.23 18.62
CA LYS A 281 12.09 -0.08 19.30
C LYS A 281 12.72 -1.38 18.78
N THR A 282 14.04 -1.39 18.68
CA THR A 282 14.86 -2.57 18.39
C THR A 282 16.23 -2.43 19.04
N ASN A 283 16.95 -3.54 19.22
CA ASN A 283 18.31 -3.55 19.75
C ASN A 283 19.28 -4.02 18.67
N ILE A 284 20.43 -3.33 18.61
CA ILE A 284 21.54 -3.66 17.72
C ILE A 284 22.77 -3.90 18.59
N SER A 285 23.18 -5.15 18.71
CA SER A 285 24.41 -5.49 19.42
C SER A 285 25.60 -5.36 18.47
N SER A 286 26.69 -4.75 18.93
CA SER A 286 27.88 -4.48 18.15
C SER A 286 29.12 -5.04 18.85
N ASP A 287 29.95 -5.79 18.12
CA ASP A 287 31.16 -6.43 18.66
C ASP A 287 32.29 -5.45 18.98
N LYS A 288 32.18 -4.21 18.50
CA LYS A 288 33.10 -3.10 18.72
C LYS A 288 32.39 -1.77 18.53
N GLN A 289 33.03 -0.69 18.95
CA GLN A 289 32.58 0.64 18.55
C GLN A 289 32.73 0.82 17.03
N GLN A 290 31.64 1.14 16.34
CA GLN A 290 31.65 1.35 14.89
C GLN A 290 30.52 2.27 14.42
N ILE A 291 30.68 2.85 13.24
CA ILE A 291 29.66 3.66 12.59
C ILE A 291 29.08 2.85 11.43
N ARG A 292 27.76 2.86 11.32
CA ARG A 292 27.00 2.24 10.22
C ARG A 292 26.09 3.25 9.59
N ASN A 293 25.95 3.23 8.27
CA ASN A 293 24.95 4.07 7.62
C ASN A 293 23.59 3.36 7.64
N LEU A 294 22.56 4.02 8.18
CA LEU A 294 21.19 3.55 8.15
C LEU A 294 20.41 4.30 7.07
N LYS A 295 19.86 3.57 6.11
CA LYS A 295 18.80 4.08 5.22
C LYS A 295 17.45 3.87 5.87
N LEU A 296 16.64 4.93 5.90
CA LEU A 296 15.32 4.92 6.52
C LEU A 296 14.28 5.42 5.50
N GLY A 297 13.27 4.59 5.26
CA GLY A 297 12.02 4.98 4.62
C GLY A 297 10.93 5.19 5.64
N PHE A 298 10.08 6.20 5.44
CA PHE A 298 8.98 6.57 6.35
C PHE A 298 7.92 7.41 5.62
N ASN A 299 6.67 7.40 6.08
CA ASN A 299 5.57 8.14 5.42
C ASN A 299 5.51 9.61 5.80
N ASP A 300 5.23 9.92 7.07
CA ASP A 300 4.95 11.30 7.46
C ASP A 300 6.11 11.90 8.24
N GLU A 301 6.42 11.39 9.43
CA GLU A 301 7.44 11.99 10.29
C GLU A 301 8.16 10.96 11.12
N VAL A 302 9.43 11.26 11.41
CA VAL A 302 10.26 10.41 12.25
C VAL A 302 11.09 11.22 13.25
N TRP A 303 11.27 10.65 14.44
CA TRP A 303 12.28 11.07 15.41
C TRP A 303 13.06 9.83 15.85
N VAL A 304 14.35 9.83 15.59
CA VAL A 304 15.24 8.69 15.80
C VAL A 304 16.14 8.98 16.98
N PHE A 305 16.13 8.08 17.96
CA PHE A 305 16.99 8.10 19.13
C PHE A 305 17.89 6.88 19.11
N LEU A 306 19.15 7.08 19.49
CA LEU A 306 20.11 6.01 19.73
C LEU A 306 20.60 6.13 21.17
N ASN A 307 20.41 5.08 21.97
CA ASN A 307 20.80 5.06 23.38
C ASN A 307 20.29 6.28 24.16
N GLY A 308 19.01 6.63 23.96
CA GLY A 308 18.33 7.76 24.60
C GLY A 308 18.69 9.14 24.06
N LYS A 309 19.59 9.26 23.07
CA LYS A 309 19.98 10.55 22.46
C LYS A 309 19.30 10.73 21.12
N LEU A 310 18.65 11.88 20.91
CA LEU A 310 18.11 12.25 19.60
C LEU A 310 19.26 12.30 18.58
N LEU A 311 19.14 11.50 17.53
CA LEU A 311 20.12 11.35 16.47
C LEU A 311 19.65 12.00 15.17
N TYR A 312 18.37 11.83 14.83
CA TYR A 312 17.81 12.31 13.56
C TYR A 312 16.33 12.65 13.71
N MET A 313 15.84 13.63 12.94
CA MET A 313 14.41 13.91 12.80
C MET A 313 14.13 14.43 11.38
N ASP A 314 12.98 14.09 10.81
CA ASP A 314 12.61 14.54 9.46
C ASP A 314 11.12 14.36 9.17
N LYS A 315 10.69 14.96 8.05
CA LYS A 315 9.29 14.95 7.57
C LYS A 315 9.22 14.57 6.10
N ASN A 316 8.14 13.92 5.70
CA ASN A 316 7.91 13.39 4.35
C ASN A 316 6.44 13.56 3.90
N TYR A 317 5.78 14.64 4.31
CA TYR A 317 4.38 14.89 3.96
C TYR A 317 4.14 14.96 2.44
N PHE A 318 3.30 14.06 1.95
CA PHE A 318 2.88 14.02 0.56
C PHE A 318 2.29 15.36 0.08
N GLY A 319 2.63 15.76 -1.15
CA GLY A 319 2.07 16.95 -1.79
C GLY A 319 2.65 18.28 -1.29
N THR A 320 3.62 18.24 -0.39
CA THR A 320 4.32 19.43 0.11
C THR A 320 5.66 19.65 -0.61
N PRO A 321 6.22 20.87 -0.60
CA PRO A 321 7.56 21.12 -1.14
C PRO A 321 8.67 20.31 -0.46
N GLY A 322 8.47 19.89 0.80
CA GLY A 322 9.41 19.12 1.60
C GLY A 322 9.28 17.60 1.44
N GLN A 323 8.34 17.12 0.63
CA GLN A 323 8.16 15.67 0.41
C GLN A 323 9.45 15.04 -0.13
N LYS A 324 9.79 13.86 0.38
CA LYS A 324 10.95 13.09 -0.05
C LYS A 324 10.62 12.31 -1.32
N TYR A 325 11.67 11.93 -2.03
CA TYR A 325 11.53 11.00 -3.14
C TYR A 325 11.25 9.58 -2.61
N PRO A 326 10.32 8.81 -3.24
CA PRO A 326 9.51 9.16 -4.41
C PRO A 326 8.14 9.74 -4.03
N LYS A 327 7.99 11.06 -4.15
CA LYS A 327 6.72 11.80 -3.99
C LYS A 327 6.00 11.47 -2.67
N GLY A 328 6.65 11.65 -1.52
CA GLY A 328 6.00 11.51 -0.22
C GLY A 328 5.74 10.07 0.24
N ARG A 329 6.33 9.07 -0.44
CA ARG A 329 6.12 7.65 -0.11
C ARG A 329 7.25 7.08 0.73
N CYS A 330 6.94 6.05 1.50
CA CYS A 330 7.91 5.27 2.26
C CYS A 330 8.85 4.52 1.31
N SER A 331 10.13 4.90 1.33
CA SER A 331 11.19 4.30 0.52
C SER A 331 12.54 4.50 1.20
N LEU A 332 13.47 3.55 1.01
CA LEU A 332 14.86 3.71 1.47
C LEU A 332 15.61 4.86 0.79
N GLU A 333 15.01 5.54 -0.18
CA GLU A 333 15.50 6.79 -0.77
C GLU A 333 15.10 8.05 0.01
N ASN A 334 14.25 7.93 1.05
CA ASN A 334 13.77 9.09 1.79
C ASN A 334 14.89 9.78 2.57
N THR A 335 15.71 9.01 3.29
CA THR A 335 16.87 9.53 4.02
C THR A 335 17.93 8.46 4.32
N SER A 336 19.12 8.92 4.69
CA SER A 336 20.20 8.12 5.24
C SER A 336 21.02 8.93 6.24
N PHE A 337 21.43 8.32 7.35
CA PHE A 337 22.25 8.96 8.37
C PHE A 337 23.18 7.96 9.06
N ASP A 338 24.19 8.47 9.74
CA ASP A 338 25.18 7.66 10.44
C ASP A 338 24.66 7.24 11.82
N LEU A 339 24.85 5.98 12.14
CA LEU A 339 24.48 5.32 13.38
C LEU A 339 25.77 4.99 14.17
N PRO A 340 26.16 5.82 15.16
CA PRO A 340 27.37 5.60 15.95
C PRO A 340 27.12 4.56 17.05
N LEU A 341 27.35 3.29 16.73
CA LEU A 341 27.16 2.17 17.64
C LEU A 341 28.32 2.07 18.63
N ALA A 342 28.00 1.97 19.92
CA ALA A 342 28.93 1.57 20.96
C ALA A 342 29.15 0.05 20.90
N GLU A 343 30.27 -0.43 21.44
CA GLU A 343 30.44 -1.86 21.72
C GLU A 343 29.38 -2.33 22.72
N GLY A 344 28.78 -3.50 22.47
CA GLY A 344 27.63 -4.03 23.19
C GLY A 344 26.30 -3.60 22.59
N ASP A 345 25.26 -3.54 23.43
CA ASP A 345 23.89 -3.32 22.98
C ASP A 345 23.58 -1.83 22.75
N ASN A 346 22.94 -1.55 21.62
CA ASN A 346 22.49 -0.22 21.26
C ASN A 346 20.97 -0.23 21.04
N GLU A 347 20.25 0.55 21.82
CA GLU A 347 18.80 0.72 21.66
C GLU A 347 18.53 1.76 20.57
N LEU A 348 17.86 1.32 19.50
CA LEU A 348 17.34 2.19 18.45
C LEU A 348 15.84 2.38 18.67
N LEU A 349 15.44 3.62 18.95
CA LEU A 349 14.06 4.01 19.20
C LEU A 349 13.63 5.02 18.12
N ILE A 350 12.52 4.76 17.45
CA ILE A 350 12.00 5.61 16.36
C ILE A 350 10.54 5.96 16.66
N GLY A 351 10.25 7.24 16.86
CA GLY A 351 8.90 7.76 16.86
C GLY A 351 8.43 7.92 15.43
N VAL A 352 7.29 7.34 15.06
CA VAL A 352 6.72 7.40 13.72
C VAL A 352 5.39 8.13 13.76
N GLY A 353 5.36 9.34 13.23
CA GLY A 353 4.14 10.12 13.05
C GLY A 353 3.29 9.58 11.90
N HIS A 354 1.98 9.69 12.03
CA HIS A 354 0.99 9.32 11.01
C HIS A 354 -0.10 10.35 10.88
N PHE A 355 -0.38 10.76 9.64
CA PHE A 355 -1.40 11.72 9.26
C PHE A 355 -2.13 11.29 7.98
N PHE A 356 -1.43 10.69 7.02
CA PHE A 356 -1.96 10.39 5.69
C PHE A 356 -1.76 8.92 5.32
N TYR A 357 -2.78 8.30 4.74
CA TYR A 357 -2.80 6.91 4.25
C TYR A 357 -1.98 5.91 5.07
N GLY A 358 -0.97 5.27 4.50
CA GLY A 358 -0.23 4.20 5.14
C GLY A 358 0.67 4.68 6.28
N TRP A 359 0.92 3.80 7.25
CA TRP A 359 1.75 4.09 8.41
C TRP A 359 2.84 3.03 8.52
N GLY A 360 4.08 3.41 8.26
CA GLY A 360 5.17 2.45 8.35
C GLY A 360 6.56 3.02 8.17
N ILE A 361 7.55 2.15 8.37
CA ILE A 361 8.96 2.43 8.10
C ILE A 361 9.64 1.26 7.40
N MET A 362 10.76 1.55 6.75
CA MET A 362 11.73 0.58 6.26
C MET A 362 13.11 0.97 6.78
N ALA A 363 13.86 0.05 7.35
CA ALA A 363 15.19 0.34 7.91
C ALA A 363 16.21 -0.65 7.37
N ARG A 364 17.27 -0.14 6.73
CA ARG A 364 18.34 -0.98 6.15
C ARG A 364 19.71 -0.38 6.41
N LEU A 365 20.59 -1.18 7.02
CA LEU A 365 21.99 -0.84 7.22
C LEU A 365 22.78 -0.95 5.90
N ASP A 366 23.96 -0.33 5.86
CA ASP A 366 24.93 -0.50 4.78
C ASP A 366 25.57 -1.89 4.79
N GLU A 367 25.99 -2.34 5.98
CA GLU A 367 26.56 -3.65 6.25
C GLU A 367 26.24 -4.14 7.67
N THR A 368 26.38 -5.45 7.92
CA THR A 368 26.10 -6.07 9.22
C THR A 368 27.31 -6.74 9.86
N ASN A 369 28.52 -6.43 9.38
CA ASN A 369 29.74 -7.00 9.91
C ASN A 369 29.95 -6.55 11.36
N GLY A 370 30.07 -7.52 12.27
CA GLY A 370 30.20 -7.30 13.71
C GLY A 370 28.90 -6.91 14.40
N LEU A 371 27.74 -7.08 13.76
CA LEU A 371 26.43 -6.76 14.33
C LEU A 371 25.57 -8.00 14.53
N THR A 372 24.81 -7.99 15.62
CA THR A 372 23.68 -8.89 15.86
C THR A 372 22.41 -8.06 15.95
N LEU A 373 21.38 -8.44 15.19
CA LEU A 373 20.07 -7.78 15.19
C LEU A 373 19.11 -8.68 15.96
N ASP A 374 18.65 -8.22 17.12
CA ASP A 374 17.73 -8.96 18.01
C ASP A 374 16.28 -8.79 17.63
#